data_AF-A0A840I2F4-F1
#
_entry.id   AF-A0A840I2F4-F1
#
_cell.length_a   1.000
_cell.length_b   1.000
_cell.length_c   1.000
_cell.angle_alpha   90.00
_cell.angle_beta   90.00
_cell.angle_gamma   90.00
#
_symmetry.space_group_name_H-M   'P 1'
#
loop_
_entity.id
_entity.type
_entity.pdbx_description
1 polymer ?
#
loop_
_entity_poly.entity_id
_entity_poly.type
_entity_poly.pdbx_seq_one_letter_code
_entity_poly.pdbx_strand_id
1 'polypeptide(L)'
;MLIVEVDGSQHAEERFEYDRKRTARLETEGFTVMRFWNGEVLARTDEVVEAIGTTIATSSAERAPHPKSKISTSPKGEVGHDGGSL
;
A
#
# COMPACT_ATOMS: atom_id res chain seq x y z
N MET A 1 -5.70 8.94 7.69
CA MET A 1 -5.13 10.27 7.37
C MET A 1 -3.74 10.01 6.82
N LEU A 2 -3.39 10.61 5.68
CA LEU A 2 -2.13 10.33 4.98
C LEU A 2 -1.09 11.42 5.30
N ILE A 3 0.12 10.99 5.61
CA ILE A 3 1.31 11.83 5.77
C ILE A 3 2.28 11.48 4.64
N VAL A 4 2.83 12.51 3.99
CA VAL A 4 3.86 12.36 2.96
C VAL A 4 5.15 13.01 3.44
N GLU A 5 6.24 12.26 3.41
CA GLU A 5 7.59 12.73 3.72
C GLU A 5 8.48 12.74 2.47
N VAL A 6 9.33 13.76 2.35
CA VAL A 6 10.30 13.89 1.25
C VAL A 6 11.71 13.99 1.82
N ASP A 7 12.57 13.03 1.48
CA ASP A 7 13.93 12.92 2.01
C ASP A 7 15.00 13.51 1.09
N GLY A 8 15.92 14.28 1.68
CA GLY A 8 17.13 14.76 1.01
C GLY A 8 18.30 13.77 1.09
N SER A 9 19.29 13.96 0.22
CA SER A 9 20.49 13.10 0.08
C SER A 9 21.51 13.21 1.22
N GLN A 10 21.23 13.97 2.28
CA GLN A 10 22.15 14.24 3.38
C GLN A 10 21.45 13.88 4.69
N HIS A 11 22.10 13.07 5.51
CA HIS A 11 21.64 12.49 6.80
C HIS A 11 20.93 11.12 6.71
N ALA A 12 21.66 10.08 6.28
CA ALA A 12 21.12 8.72 6.21
C ALA A 12 21.34 7.87 7.47
N GLU A 13 22.40 8.08 8.27
CA GLU A 13 22.75 7.09 9.31
C GLU A 13 22.11 7.37 10.68
N GLU A 14 22.29 8.57 11.26
CA GLU A 14 21.68 8.90 12.55
C GLU A 14 20.16 9.14 12.46
N ARG A 15 19.67 9.54 11.29
CA ARG A 15 18.27 9.89 11.06
C ARG A 15 17.39 8.68 10.78
N PHE A 16 17.96 7.59 10.28
CA PHE A 16 17.20 6.39 9.94
C PHE A 16 16.47 5.77 11.14
N GLU A 17 17.18 5.57 12.25
CA GLU A 17 16.58 5.01 13.47
C GLU A 17 15.56 5.95 14.12
N TYR A 18 15.78 7.27 14.02
CA TYR A 18 14.82 8.26 14.49
C TYR A 18 13.55 8.28 13.62
N ASP A 19 13.71 8.29 12.31
CA ASP A 19 12.62 8.31 11.34
C ASP A 19 11.79 7.03 11.42
N ARG A 20 12.41 5.86 11.59
CA ARG A 20 11.67 4.60 11.80
C ARG A 20 10.81 4.63 13.06
N LYS A 21 11.34 5.15 14.18
CA LYS A 21 10.57 5.29 15.43
C LYS A 21 9.41 6.27 15.26
N ARG A 22 9.64 7.37 14.53
CA ARG A 22 8.61 8.36 14.21
C ARG A 22 7.49 7.74 13.37
N THR A 23 7.85 7.05 12.29
CA THR A 23 6.89 6.36 11.41
C THR A 23 6.09 5.33 12.17
N ALA A 24 6.74 4.44 12.91
CA ALA A 24 6.05 3.41 13.69
C ALA A 24 5.05 4.02 14.69
N ARG A 25 5.41 5.13 15.35
CA ARG A 25 4.48 5.83 16.24
C ARG A 25 3.28 6.39 15.47
N LEU A 26 3.49 7.06 14.35
CA LEU A 26 2.40 7.63 13.55
C LEU A 26 1.47 6.54 13.03
N GLU A 27 2.00 5.41 12.60
CA GLU A 27 1.20 4.26 12.17
C GLU A 27 0.33 3.71 13.31
N THR A 28 0.87 3.61 14.53
CA THR A 28 0.08 3.19 15.70
C THR A 28 -1.04 4.18 16.06
N GLU A 29 -0.89 5.45 15.69
CA GLU A 29 -1.90 6.50 15.88
C GLU A 29 -2.95 6.51 14.73
N GLY A 30 -2.85 5.59 13.76
CA GLY A 30 -3.82 5.43 12.66
C GLY A 30 -3.51 6.28 11.42
N PHE A 31 -2.27 6.76 11.30
CA PHE A 31 -1.79 7.43 10.11
C PHE A 31 -1.20 6.43 9.12
N THR A 32 -1.35 6.73 7.83
CA THR A 32 -0.57 6.10 6.77
C THR A 32 0.58 7.04 6.45
N VAL A 33 1.82 6.54 6.38
CA VAL A 33 3.01 7.34 6.06
C VAL A 33 3.59 6.85 4.73
N MET A 34 3.74 7.75 3.77
CA MET A 34 4.46 7.51 2.51
C MET A 34 5.72 8.36 2.47
N ARG A 35 6.83 7.77 2.03
CA ARG A 35 8.13 8.44 1.99
C ARG A 35 8.69 8.38 0.58
N PHE A 36 9.14 9.53 0.08
CA PHE A 36 9.74 9.68 -1.25
C PHE A 36 11.12 10.28 -1.14
N TRP A 37 12.02 9.87 -2.03
CA TRP A 37 13.29 10.56 -2.16
C TRP A 37 13.11 11.87 -2.94
N ASN A 38 13.80 12.94 -2.56
CA ASN A 38 13.66 14.25 -3.19
C ASN A 38 13.89 14.21 -4.71
N GLY A 39 14.89 13.44 -5.16
CA GLY A 39 15.11 13.23 -6.60
C GLY A 39 13.98 12.47 -7.31
N GLU A 40 13.25 11.58 -6.63
CA GLU A 40 12.06 10.94 -7.21
C GLU A 40 10.93 11.96 -7.37
N VAL A 41 10.69 12.80 -6.36
CA VAL A 41 9.69 13.87 -6.44
C VAL A 41 9.99 14.83 -7.58
N LEU A 42 11.26 15.20 -7.76
CA LEU A 42 11.69 16.14 -8.80
C LEU A 42 11.72 15.52 -10.20
N ALA A 43 12.08 14.23 -10.33
CA ALA A 43 12.23 13.59 -11.63
C ALA A 43 10.98 12.86 -12.12
N ARG A 44 10.10 12.42 -11.21
CA ARG A 44 8.96 11.54 -11.47
C ARG A 44 7.71 12.01 -10.72
N THR A 45 7.44 13.29 -10.79
CA THR A 45 6.32 13.91 -10.06
C THR A 45 4.98 13.22 -10.34
N ASP A 46 4.71 12.86 -11.59
CA ASP A 46 3.45 12.20 -11.98
C ASP A 46 3.29 10.85 -11.28
N GLU A 47 4.35 10.04 -11.22
CA GLU A 47 4.35 8.73 -10.53
C GLU A 47 4.12 8.91 -9.01
N VAL A 48 4.74 9.93 -8.41
CA VAL A 48 4.56 10.26 -6.99
C VAL A 48 3.11 10.68 -6.70
N VAL A 49 2.52 11.51 -7.56
CA VAL A 49 1.13 11.95 -7.43
C VAL A 49 0.15 10.78 -7.61
N GLU A 50 0.40 9.90 -8.57
CA GLU A 50 -0.42 8.71 -8.79
C GLU A 50 -0.39 7.77 -7.57
N ALA A 51 0.80 7.56 -6.99
CA ALA A 51 0.95 6.76 -5.79
C ALA A 51 0.16 7.34 -4.61
N ILE A 52 0.26 8.66 -4.38
CA ILE A 52 -0.50 9.36 -3.34
C ILE A 52 -2.01 9.22 -3.58
N GLY A 53 -2.46 9.45 -4.82
CA GLY A 53 -3.87 9.34 -5.20
C GLY A 53 -4.42 7.93 -4.97
N THR A 54 -3.66 6.90 -5.34
CA THR A 54 -4.01 5.50 -5.12
C THR A 54 -4.17 5.18 -3.64
N THR A 55 -3.23 5.63 -2.79
CA THR A 55 -3.31 5.43 -1.34
C THR A 55 -4.55 6.11 -0.74
N ILE A 56 -4.86 7.34 -1.15
CA ILE A 56 -6.06 8.05 -0.70
C ILE A 56 -7.33 7.29 -1.11
N ALA A 57 -7.41 6.83 -2.36
CA ALA A 57 -8.57 6.08 -2.86
C ALA A 57 -8.79 4.79 -2.08
N THR A 58 -7.73 4.03 -1.81
CA THR A 58 -7.79 2.79 -1.02
C THR A 58 -8.25 3.06 0.41
N SER A 59 -7.63 4.02 1.11
CA SER A 59 -8.03 4.35 2.49
C SER A 59 -9.45 4.87 2.60
N SER A 60 -9.95 5.55 1.56
CA SER A 60 -11.36 5.98 1.50
C SER A 60 -12.30 4.78 1.30
N ALA A 61 -11.92 3.80 0.49
CA ALA A 61 -12.72 2.59 0.27
C ALA A 61 -12.82 1.73 1.54
N GLU A 62 -11.74 1.62 2.31
CA GLU A 62 -11.71 0.90 3.59
C GLU A 62 -12.52 1.60 4.70
N ARG A 63 -12.65 2.93 4.63
CA ARG A 63 -13.44 3.75 5.57
C ARG A 63 -14.93 3.84 5.20
N ALA A 64 -15.31 3.45 3.99
CA ALA A 64 -16.72 3.42 3.62
C ALA A 64 -17.47 2.43 4.54
N PRO A 65 -18.64 2.80 5.10
CA PRO A 65 -19.47 1.87 5.86
C PRO A 65 -19.91 0.77 4.89
N HIS A 66 -19.24 -0.37 4.98
CA HIS A 66 -19.32 -1.59 4.17
C HIS A 66 -20.37 -1.59 3.03
N PRO A 67 -19.99 -1.72 1.75
CA PRO A 67 -20.84 -2.48 0.84
C PRO A 67 -20.92 -3.92 1.37
N LYS A 68 -22.14 -4.38 1.63
CA LYS A 68 -22.43 -5.72 2.14
C LYS A 68 -21.59 -6.77 1.42
N SER A 69 -20.89 -7.57 2.23
CA SER A 69 -20.19 -8.79 1.84
C SER A 69 -20.90 -9.53 0.69
N LYS A 70 -20.20 -9.74 -0.43
CA LYS A 70 -20.52 -10.84 -1.32
C LYS A 70 -19.69 -12.04 -0.87
N ILE A 71 -20.29 -12.84 0.00
CA ILE A 71 -19.97 -14.26 0.12
C ILE A 71 -20.24 -14.90 -1.24
N SER A 72 -19.22 -15.53 -1.83
CA SER A 72 -19.36 -16.68 -2.73
C SER A 72 -18.00 -17.37 -2.80
N THR A 73 -17.69 -18.27 -1.85
CA THR A 73 -17.82 -19.74 -2.01
C THR A 73 -16.90 -20.32 -3.09
N SER A 74 -15.67 -20.66 -2.71
CA SER A 74 -15.10 -21.94 -3.17
C SER A 74 -16.03 -23.05 -2.66
N PRO A 75 -16.57 -23.89 -3.54
CA PRO A 75 -15.87 -25.12 -3.87
C PRO A 75 -16.10 -25.59 -5.32
N LYS A 76 -15.18 -26.41 -5.85
CA LYS A 76 -15.48 -27.78 -6.31
C LYS A 76 -14.20 -28.44 -6.83
N GLY A 77 -13.82 -29.55 -6.19
CA GLY A 77 -12.93 -30.53 -6.78
C GLY A 77 -13.60 -31.25 -7.95
N GLU A 78 -12.81 -32.15 -8.55
CA GLU A 78 -13.20 -33.29 -9.39
C GLU A 78 -14.01 -33.05 -10.67
N VAL A 79 -13.32 -33.20 -11.81
CA VAL A 79 -13.83 -33.95 -12.96
C VAL A 79 -12.68 -34.80 -13.51
N GLY A 80 -12.72 -36.11 -13.26
CA GLY A 80 -12.09 -37.10 -14.13
C GLY A 80 -13.06 -37.48 -15.25
N HIS A 81 -12.51 -38.04 -16.35
CA HIS A 81 -13.12 -38.90 -17.39
C HIS A 81 -12.17 -38.85 -18.61
N ASP A 82 -11.29 -39.83 -18.85
CA ASP A 82 -11.46 -41.17 -19.44
C ASP A 82 -11.43 -41.22 -20.99
N GLY A 83 -10.86 -42.31 -21.50
CA GLY A 83 -10.75 -42.69 -22.91
C GLY A 83 -9.30 -42.68 -23.42
N GLY A 84 -8.64 -43.78 -23.82
CA GLY A 84 -9.07 -45.14 -24.10
C GLY A 84 -8.15 -45.73 -25.20
N SER A 85 -7.62 -46.93 -24.96
CA SER A 85 -7.15 -47.95 -25.93
C SER A 85 -6.22 -47.56 -27.10
N LEU A 86 -4.94 -47.97 -27.03
CA LEU A 86 -4.38 -49.24 -27.55
C LEU A 86 -2.89 -49.33 -27.17
#